data_AF-A0A5N6U3K3-F1
#
_entry.id   AF-A0A5N6U3K3-F1
#
_cell.length_a   1.000
_cell.length_b   1.000
_cell.length_c   1.000
_cell.angle_alpha   90.00
_cell.angle_beta   90.00
_cell.angle_gamma   90.00
#
_symmetry.space_group_name_H-M   'P 1'
#
loop_
_entity.id
_entity.type
_entity.pdbx_description
1 polymer ?
#
loop_
_entity_poly.entity_id
_entity_poly.type
_entity_poly.pdbx_seq_one_letter_code
_entity_poly.pdbx_strand_id
1 'polypeptide(L)'
;MDRTALAQKYRNASNAATYDKVVDDFDKADRDHDGNVTFQEYKNVAYDAGERYAPGEEGVIEKYWLLKDKNNDQKISLEEMLEFEFNPNEEEVARFFDELDAQE
;
A
#
# COMPACT_ATOMS: atom_id res chain seq x y z
N MET A 1 -0.31 -12.63 -10.59
CA MET A 1 -1.62 -12.31 -9.98
C MET A 1 -2.68 -12.17 -11.05
N ASP A 2 -3.89 -12.67 -10.82
CA ASP A 2 -5.02 -12.53 -11.75
C ASP A 2 -5.82 -11.27 -11.44
N ARG A 3 -5.50 -10.15 -12.12
CA ARG A 3 -6.22 -8.87 -11.95
C ARG A 3 -7.73 -9.02 -12.18
N THR A 4 -8.13 -9.95 -13.04
CA THR A 4 -9.53 -10.28 -13.32
C THR A 4 -10.25 -10.88 -12.11
N ALA A 5 -9.59 -11.77 -11.35
CA ALA A 5 -10.16 -12.34 -10.14
C ALA A 5 -10.31 -11.28 -9.04
N LEU A 6 -9.34 -10.36 -8.91
CA LEU A 6 -9.42 -9.25 -7.97
C LEU A 6 -10.53 -8.25 -8.33
N ALA A 7 -10.68 -7.93 -9.61
CA ALA A 7 -11.82 -7.15 -10.08
C ALA A 7 -13.13 -7.84 -9.69
N GLN A 8 -13.28 -9.13 -9.92
CA GLN A 8 -14.51 -9.83 -9.56
C GLN A 8 -14.76 -9.88 -8.04
N LYS A 9 -13.71 -9.96 -7.23
CA LYS A 9 -13.77 -10.02 -5.76
C LYS A 9 -14.10 -8.65 -5.14
N TYR A 10 -13.43 -7.58 -5.57
CA TYR A 10 -13.51 -6.26 -4.94
C TYR A 10 -14.37 -5.25 -5.73
N ARG A 11 -14.45 -5.36 -7.05
CA ARG A 11 -15.20 -4.43 -7.92
C ARG A 11 -16.69 -4.80 -7.95
N ASN A 12 -17.46 -4.12 -7.10
CA ASN A 12 -18.93 -4.14 -7.12
C ASN A 12 -19.48 -2.76 -7.50
N ALA A 13 -20.78 -2.67 -7.84
CA ALA A 13 -21.39 -1.40 -8.26
C ALA A 13 -21.18 -0.25 -7.25
N SER A 14 -21.11 -0.56 -5.96
CA SER A 14 -20.86 0.42 -4.89
C SER A 14 -19.38 0.78 -4.69
N ASN A 15 -18.47 -0.13 -5.05
CA ASN A 15 -17.03 -0.03 -4.72
C ASN A 15 -16.14 0.13 -5.96
N ALA A 16 -16.75 0.20 -7.15
CA ALA A 16 -16.04 0.26 -8.43
C ALA A 16 -15.13 1.49 -8.52
N ALA A 17 -15.55 2.64 -7.99
CA ALA A 17 -14.73 3.86 -7.96
C ALA A 17 -13.51 3.72 -7.04
N THR A 18 -13.68 3.10 -5.87
CA THR A 18 -12.57 2.83 -4.95
C THR A 18 -11.59 1.82 -5.56
N TYR A 19 -12.11 0.74 -6.15
CA TYR A 19 -11.28 -0.24 -6.86
C TYR A 19 -10.46 0.41 -7.98
N ASP A 20 -11.10 1.22 -8.82
CA ASP A 20 -10.42 1.91 -9.94
C ASP A 20 -9.33 2.87 -9.44
N LYS A 21 -9.62 3.60 -8.35
CA LYS A 21 -8.65 4.48 -7.70
C LYS A 21 -7.45 3.70 -7.15
N VAL A 22 -7.67 2.58 -6.46
CA VAL A 22 -6.57 1.75 -5.93
C VAL A 22 -5.74 1.17 -7.06
N VAL A 23 -6.38 0.72 -8.15
CA VAL A 23 -5.67 0.22 -9.33
C VAL A 23 -4.84 1.31 -10.00
N ASP A 24 -5.36 2.53 -10.13
CA ASP A 24 -4.63 3.68 -10.68
C ASP A 24 -3.44 4.08 -9.81
N ASP A 25 -3.63 4.10 -8.49
CA ASP A 25 -2.54 4.36 -7.53
C ASP A 25 -1.46 3.27 -7.57
N PHE A 26 -1.91 2.02 -7.65
CA PHE A 26 -1.03 0.87 -7.82
C PHE A 26 -0.24 0.94 -9.12
N ASP A 27 -0.86 1.27 -10.26
CA ASP A 27 -0.19 1.35 -11.56
C ASP A 27 0.82 2.50 -11.60
N LYS A 28 0.53 3.62 -10.92
CA LYS A 28 1.52 4.70 -10.72
C LYS A 28 2.72 4.25 -9.89
N ALA A 29 2.49 3.34 -8.94
CA ALA A 29 3.53 2.82 -8.07
C ALA A 29 4.35 1.68 -8.69
N ASP A 30 3.69 0.80 -9.45
CA ASP A 30 4.24 -0.37 -10.15
C ASP A 30 4.97 0.08 -11.43
N ARG A 31 6.13 0.73 -11.25
CA ARG A 31 6.91 1.32 -12.36
C ARG A 31 7.43 0.28 -13.34
N ASP A 32 7.67 -0.95 -12.89
CA ASP A 32 8.09 -2.06 -13.76
C ASP A 32 6.90 -2.82 -14.37
N HIS A 33 5.66 -2.51 -13.95
CA HIS A 33 4.43 -3.15 -14.39
C HIS A 33 4.44 -4.69 -14.19
N ASP A 34 5.18 -5.17 -13.19
CA ASP A 34 5.26 -6.59 -12.83
C ASP A 34 4.01 -7.04 -12.03
N GLY A 35 3.17 -6.08 -11.62
CA GLY A 35 1.98 -6.33 -10.81
C GLY A 35 2.30 -6.44 -9.32
N ASN A 36 3.46 -5.94 -8.89
CA ASN A 36 3.92 -5.92 -7.50
C ASN A 36 4.69 -4.62 -7.24
N VAL A 37 4.40 -3.94 -6.13
CA VAL A 37 5.13 -2.73 -5.72
C VAL A 37 6.16 -3.11 -4.66
N THR A 38 7.43 -3.04 -5.04
CA THR A 38 8.55 -3.25 -4.11
C THR A 38 8.74 -2.05 -3.19
N PHE A 39 9.45 -2.24 -2.06
CA PHE A 39 9.77 -1.13 -1.15
C PHE A 39 10.51 0.01 -1.87
N GLN A 40 11.39 -0.31 -2.83
CA GLN A 40 12.12 0.70 -3.60
C GLN A 40 11.18 1.50 -4.49
N GLU A 41 10.20 0.87 -5.12
CA GLU A 41 9.18 1.55 -5.94
C GLU A 41 8.28 2.42 -5.07
N TYR A 42 7.79 1.90 -3.96
CA TYR A 42 7.01 2.64 -2.98
C TYR A 42 7.74 3.90 -2.49
N LYS A 43 9.03 3.74 -2.13
CA LYS A 43 9.89 4.85 -1.72
C LYS A 43 10.03 5.90 -2.83
N ASN A 44 10.27 5.47 -4.07
CA ASN A 44 10.37 6.40 -5.20
C ASN A 44 9.07 7.18 -5.44
N VAL A 45 7.92 6.53 -5.30
CA VAL A 45 6.60 7.14 -5.49
C VAL A 45 6.28 8.12 -4.37
N ALA A 46 6.58 7.76 -3.12
CA ALA A 46 6.50 8.67 -1.98
C ALA A 46 7.34 9.95 -2.19
N TYR A 47 8.57 9.81 -2.69
CA TYR A 47 9.40 10.96 -3.06
C TYR A 47 8.82 11.79 -4.20
N ASP A 48 8.26 11.14 -5.23
CA ASP A 48 7.69 11.79 -6.42
C ASP A 48 6.37 12.53 -6.11
N ALA A 49 5.53 11.94 -5.26
CA ALA A 49 4.29 12.51 -4.75
C ALA A 49 4.50 13.76 -3.88
N GLY A 50 5.76 14.12 -3.59
CA GLY A 50 6.09 15.30 -2.79
C GLY A 50 5.83 15.11 -1.30
N GLU A 51 5.53 13.88 -0.86
CA GLU A 51 5.59 13.50 0.55
C GLU A 51 7.06 13.52 0.95
N ARG A 52 7.51 14.71 1.37
CA ARG A 52 8.85 14.93 1.92
C ARG A 52 8.91 14.28 3.30
N TYR A 53 9.08 12.97 3.32
CA TYR A 53 9.60 12.29 4.50
C TYR A 53 10.99 12.84 4.77
N ALA A 54 11.25 13.29 6.00
CA ALA A 54 12.54 13.86 6.34
C ALA A 54 13.64 12.79 6.16
N PRO A 55 14.85 13.17 5.71
CA PRO A 55 15.97 12.23 5.69
C PRO A 55 16.20 11.70 7.12
N GLY A 56 15.94 10.41 7.35
CA GLY A 56 15.91 9.77 8.67
C GLY A 56 14.59 9.05 9.01
N GLU A 57 13.49 9.36 8.32
CA GLU A 57 12.18 8.71 8.51
C GLU A 57 12.00 7.44 7.65
N GLU A 58 13.08 6.91 7.08
CA GLU A 58 13.05 5.68 6.28
C GLU A 58 12.46 4.49 7.05
N GLY A 59 12.69 4.44 8.37
CA GLY A 59 12.10 3.43 9.25
C GLY A 59 10.59 3.55 9.39
N VAL A 60 10.02 4.75 9.26
CA VAL A 60 8.57 4.97 9.31
C VAL A 60 7.92 4.44 8.02
N ILE A 61 8.49 4.78 6.86
CA ILE A 61 8.02 4.33 5.55
C ILE A 61 8.14 2.81 5.43
N GLU A 62 9.29 2.24 5.83
CA GLU A 62 9.53 0.80 5.82
C GLU A 62 8.51 0.07 6.67
N LYS A 63 8.25 0.56 7.88
CA LYS A 63 7.26 -0.04 8.75
C LYS A 63 5.82 0.10 8.23
N TYR A 64 5.44 1.24 7.63
CA TYR A 64 4.13 1.40 6.95
C TYR A 64 3.97 0.44 5.77
N TRP A 65 5.05 0.22 5.04
CA TRP A 65 5.08 -0.71 3.94
C TRP A 65 4.96 -2.16 4.43
N LEU A 66 5.67 -2.52 5.51
CA LEU A 66 5.56 -3.83 6.17
C LEU A 66 4.15 -4.11 6.70
N LEU A 67 3.40 -3.09 7.14
CA LEU A 67 1.99 -3.25 7.53
C LEU A 67 1.09 -3.64 6.36
N LYS A 68 1.39 -3.16 5.16
CA LYS A 68 0.63 -3.47 3.94
C LYS A 68 1.04 -4.81 3.35
N ASP A 69 2.30 -5.21 3.52
CA ASP A 69 2.85 -6.51 3.12
C ASP A 69 2.40 -7.60 4.10
N LYS A 70 1.23 -8.18 3.85
CA LYS A 70 0.65 -9.19 4.73
C LYS A 70 1.35 -10.53 4.60
N ASN A 71 1.73 -10.91 3.39
CA ASN A 71 2.33 -12.21 3.14
C ASN A 71 3.84 -12.23 3.45
N ASN A 72 4.43 -11.09 3.81
CA ASN A 72 5.85 -10.89 4.09
C ASN A 72 6.74 -11.32 2.90
N ASP A 73 6.26 -11.19 1.67
CA ASP A 73 7.01 -11.50 0.44
C ASP A 73 7.92 -10.34 0.00
N GLN A 74 7.98 -9.28 0.81
CA GLN A 74 8.72 -8.06 0.53
C GLN A 74 8.22 -7.31 -0.71
N LYS A 75 6.93 -7.42 -1.00
CA LYS A 75 6.24 -6.87 -2.16
C LYS A 75 4.78 -6.64 -1.81
N ILE A 76 4.28 -5.45 -2.11
CA ILE A 76 2.85 -5.17 -1.99
C ILE A 76 2.20 -5.52 -3.32
N SER A 77 1.32 -6.50 -3.27
CA SER A 77 0.55 -6.89 -4.43
C SER A 77 -0.78 -6.11 -4.50
N LEU A 78 -1.38 -6.02 -5.69
CA LEU A 78 -2.67 -5.33 -5.85
C LEU A 78 -3.77 -5.90 -4.93
N GLU A 79 -3.76 -7.22 -4.68
CA GLU A 79 -4.68 -7.83 -3.72
C GLU A 79 -4.51 -7.29 -2.31
N GLU A 80 -3.27 -7.16 -1.85
CA GLU A 80 -2.94 -6.68 -0.50
C GLU A 80 -3.30 -5.21 -0.35
N MET A 81 -3.07 -4.41 -1.40
CA MET A 81 -3.49 -3.02 -1.44
C MET A 81 -5.01 -2.87 -1.36
N LEU A 82 -5.75 -3.69 -2.12
CA LEU A 82 -7.22 -3.71 -2.08
C LEU A 82 -7.74 -4.22 -0.73
N GLU A 83 -7.15 -5.27 -0.18
CA GLU A 83 -7.52 -5.80 1.13
C GLU A 83 -7.29 -4.75 2.22
N PHE A 84 -6.19 -4.02 2.16
CA PHE A 84 -5.90 -2.93 3.08
C PHE A 84 -6.90 -1.76 2.93
N GLU A 85 -7.28 -1.37 1.72
CA GLU A 85 -8.24 -0.28 1.49
C GLU A 85 -9.67 -0.66 1.89
N PHE A 86 -10.10 -1.88 1.57
CA PHE A 86 -11.47 -2.34 1.85
C PHE A 86 -11.66 -2.93 3.25
N ASN A 87 -10.58 -3.41 3.86
CA ASN A 87 -10.57 -3.98 5.20
C ASN A 87 -9.26 -3.62 5.92
N PRO A 88 -9.04 -2.31 6.18
CA PRO A 88 -7.87 -1.88 6.93
C PRO A 88 -7.93 -2.53 8.29
N ASN A 89 -6.82 -3.14 8.71
CA ASN A 89 -6.75 -3.70 10.05
C ASN A 89 -6.52 -2.53 11.02
N GLU A 90 -7.61 -1.84 11.38
CA GLU A 90 -7.58 -0.58 12.14
C GLU A 90 -6.80 -0.73 13.45
N GLU A 91 -6.84 -1.90 14.10
CA GLU A 91 -6.03 -2.16 15.29
C GLU A 91 -4.52 -2.19 15.00
N GLU A 92 -4.10 -2.77 13.87
CA GLU A 92 -2.68 -2.82 13.51
C GLU A 92 -2.19 -1.44 13.09
N VAL A 93 -3.01 -0.71 12.32
CA VAL A 93 -2.71 0.67 11.93
C VAL A 93 -2.68 1.57 13.17
N ALA A 94 -3.67 1.50 14.07
CA ALA A 94 -3.72 2.33 15.27
C ALA A 94 -2.57 2.06 16.23
N ARG A 95 -2.24 0.78 16.49
CA ARG A 95 -1.06 0.43 17.30
C ARG A 95 0.23 0.93 16.68
N PHE A 96 0.29 0.95 15.36
CA PHE A 96 1.45 1.45 14.64
C PHE A 96 1.63 2.96 14.77
N PHE A 97 0.56 3.74 14.62
CA PHE A 97 0.59 5.18 14.87
C PHE A 97 0.93 5.49 16.34
N ASP A 98 0.42 4.71 17.29
CA ASP A 98 0.71 4.86 18.73
C ASP A 98 2.19 4.57 19.05
N GLU A 99 2.79 3.53 18.44
CA GLU A 99 4.22 3.20 18.62
C GLU A 99 5.17 4.25 18.00
N LEU A 100 4.73 4.95 16.95
CA LEU A 100 5.48 6.04 16.34
C LEU A 100 5.40 7.32 17.17
N ASP A 101 4.22 7.68 17.68
CA ASP A 101 4.01 8.84 18.56
C ASP A 101 4.77 8.67 19.90
N ALA A 102 4.86 7.44 20.41
CA ALA A 102 5.60 7.12 21.64
C ALA A 102 7.14 7.16 21.51
N GLN A 103 7.69 7.38 20.31
CA GLN A 103 9.14 7.49 20.06
C GLN A 103 9.64 8.95 19.98
N GLU A 104 8.79 9.96 20.22
CA GLU A 104 9.17 11.38 20.33
C GLU A 104 9.66 11.82 21.73
#